data_AF-A0A7U9RUL4-F1
#
_entry.id   AF-A0A7U9RUL4-F1
#
_cell.length_a   1.000
_cell.length_b   1.000
_cell.length_c   1.000
_cell.angle_alpha   90.00
_cell.angle_beta   90.00
_cell.angle_gamma   90.00
#
_symmetry.space_group_name_H-M   'P 1'
#
loop_
_entity.id
_entity.type
_entity.pdbx_description
1 polymer ?
#
loop_
_entity_poly.entity_id
_entity_poly.type
_entity_poly.pdbx_seq_one_letter_code
_entity_poly.pdbx_strand_id
1 'polypeptide(L)'
;MEGAKLQGTVVEFSETGFTLSPASTEADGKVLAEAAPGSESDENNVQITYTDNTVFQIINYSKDSLSELSREDTDRESVKKQSSVAVFGSCQDTYHWTADKILIIRYQ
;
A
#
# COMPACT_ATOMS: atom_id res chain seq x y z
N MET A 1 1.81 -11.89 -3.38
CA MET A 1 2.00 -10.44 -3.64
C MET A 1 3.23 -10.19 -4.53
N GLU A 2 3.67 -11.17 -5.34
CA GLU A 2 4.79 -10.96 -6.27
C GLU A 2 4.43 -9.85 -7.27
N GLY A 3 5.30 -8.84 -7.35
CA GLY A 3 5.14 -7.69 -8.25
C GLY A 3 4.73 -6.38 -7.56
N ALA A 4 4.27 -6.41 -6.31
CA ALA A 4 4.05 -5.17 -5.56
C ALA A 4 5.40 -4.49 -5.35
N LYS A 5 5.52 -3.24 -5.77
CA LYS A 5 6.77 -2.49 -5.63
C LYS A 5 6.87 -1.85 -4.25
N LEU A 6 5.73 -1.57 -3.64
CA LEU A 6 5.64 -0.90 -2.37
C LEU A 6 4.45 -1.42 -1.59
N GLN A 7 4.61 -1.62 -0.29
CA GLN A 7 3.55 -2.02 0.60
C GLN A 7 3.66 -1.22 1.89
N GLY A 8 2.52 -0.85 2.45
CA GLY A 8 2.50 -0.10 3.70
C GLY A 8 1.09 0.25 4.14
N THR A 9 1.01 1.30 4.93
CA THR A 9 -0.24 1.79 5.52
C THR A 9 -0.53 3.20 5.02
N VAL A 10 -1.79 3.46 4.69
CA VAL A 10 -2.23 4.79 4.26
C VAL A 10 -2.25 5.75 5.44
N VAL A 11 -1.42 6.80 5.40
CA VAL A 11 -1.34 7.83 6.43
C VAL A 11 -2.34 8.95 6.16
N GLU A 12 -2.39 9.40 4.92
CA GLU A 12 -3.31 10.42 4.42
C GLU A 12 -3.79 10.02 3.04
N PHE A 13 -5.00 10.40 2.66
CA PHE A 13 -5.54 10.11 1.33
C PHE A 13 -6.28 11.33 0.78
N SER A 14 -6.31 11.44 -0.54
CA SER A 14 -6.98 12.49 -1.29
C SER A 14 -7.65 11.90 -2.54
N GLU A 15 -8.37 12.73 -3.30
CA GLU A 15 -9.03 12.28 -4.54
C GLU A 15 -8.02 11.96 -5.66
N THR A 16 -6.83 12.56 -5.60
CA THR A 16 -5.77 12.46 -6.61
C THR A 16 -4.65 11.49 -6.22
N GLY A 17 -4.64 11.00 -4.98
CA GLY A 17 -3.57 10.15 -4.48
C GLY A 17 -3.69 9.87 -2.99
N PHE A 18 -2.59 9.40 -2.41
CA PHE A 18 -2.50 9.21 -0.97
C PHE A 18 -1.04 9.18 -0.53
N THR A 19 -0.80 9.46 0.74
CA THR A 19 0.49 9.32 1.38
C THR A 19 0.54 7.94 2.03
N LEU A 20 1.48 7.13 1.58
CA LEU A 20 1.75 5.81 2.12
C LEU A 20 2.95 5.91 3.07
N SER A 21 2.81 5.33 4.26
CA SER A 21 3.94 4.98 5.10
C SER A 21 4.37 3.57 4.71
N PRO A 22 5.46 3.42 3.92
CA PRO A 22 5.94 2.10 3.54
C PRO A 22 6.33 1.34 4.80
N ALA A 23 5.89 0.08 4.90
CA ALA A 23 6.42 -0.80 5.93
C ALA A 23 7.92 -0.97 5.64
N SER A 24 8.77 -0.50 6.55
CA SER A 24 10.22 -0.50 6.40
C SER A 24 10.72 -1.93 6.18
N THR A 25 10.92 -2.26 4.90
CA THR A 25 11.67 -3.43 4.46
C THR A 25 13.05 -2.91 4.16
N GLU A 26 13.97 -3.02 5.13
CA GLU A 26 15.38 -2.86 4.79
C GLU A 26 15.72 -3.85 3.67
N ALA A 27 16.55 -3.40 2.73
CA ALA A 27 16.82 -3.98 1.41
C ALA A 27 17.41 -5.41 1.39
N ASP A 28 17.30 -6.17 2.48
CA ASP A 28 17.89 -7.50 2.69
C ASP A 28 16.83 -8.60 2.92
N GLY A 29 15.60 -8.41 2.42
CA GLY A 29 14.59 -9.49 2.36
C GLY A 29 14.12 -10.06 3.71
N LYS A 30 14.45 -9.38 4.81
CA LYS A 30 13.97 -9.73 6.15
C LYS A 30 12.85 -8.77 6.51
N VAL A 31 11.62 -9.29 6.52
CA VAL A 31 10.45 -8.58 7.04
C VAL A 31 10.72 -8.25 8.50
N LEU A 32 11.12 -7.01 8.77
CA LEU A 32 11.22 -6.50 10.14
C LEU A 32 9.84 -6.00 10.55
N ALA A 33 9.51 -6.30 11.80
CA ALA A 33 8.21 -6.12 12.41
C ALA A 33 7.55 -4.78 12.05
N GLU A 34 6.23 -4.83 11.87
CA GLU A 34 5.35 -3.67 11.75
C GLU A 34 5.84 -2.56 12.68
N ALA A 35 6.21 -1.40 12.11
CA ALA A 35 6.64 -0.26 12.91
C ALA A 35 5.56 0.02 13.96
N ALA A 36 5.95 0.10 15.23
CA ALA A 36 5.00 0.36 16.30
C ALA A 36 4.24 1.67 16.00
N PRO A 37 2.91 1.72 16.16
CA PRO A 37 2.14 2.93 15.92
C PRO A 37 2.74 4.09 16.73
N GLY A 38 3.17 5.16 16.05
CA GLY A 38 3.86 6.31 16.66
C GLY A 38 5.39 6.34 16.54
N SER A 39 6.02 5.35 15.90
CA SER A 39 7.43 5.42 15.43
C SER A 39 7.53 5.55 13.90
N GLU A 40 6.41 5.86 13.25
CA GLU A 40 6.36 6.23 11.84
C GLU A 40 7.20 7.49 11.66
N SER A 41 8.43 7.34 11.19
CA SER A 41 9.23 8.51 10.82
C SER A 41 8.64 9.09 9.54
N ASP A 42 7.99 10.25 9.66
CA ASP A 42 7.39 10.98 8.53
C ASP A 42 8.38 11.24 7.38
N GLU A 43 9.69 11.19 7.65
CA GLU A 43 10.77 11.37 6.67
C GLU A 43 10.79 10.32 5.55
N ASN A 44 10.15 9.15 5.72
CA ASN A 44 10.15 8.10 4.69
C ASN A 44 8.77 7.87 4.04
N ASN A 45 7.82 8.76 4.31
CA ASN A 45 6.52 8.70 3.66
C ASN A 45 6.65 8.96 2.16
N VAL A 46 5.87 8.23 1.38
CA VAL A 46 5.85 8.33 -0.08
C VAL A 46 4.50 8.82 -0.55
N GLN A 47 4.52 9.76 -1.49
CA GLN A 47 3.34 10.27 -2.14
C GLN A 47 2.99 9.37 -3.33
N ILE A 48 1.83 8.74 -3.25
CA ILE A 48 1.26 7.94 -4.33
C ILE A 48 0.29 8.81 -5.11
N THR A 49 0.46 8.90 -6.42
CA THR A 49 -0.44 9.61 -7.33
C THR A 49 -1.22 8.61 -8.18
N TYR A 50 -2.52 8.85 -8.30
CA TYR A 50 -3.40 8.09 -9.18
C TYR A 50 -3.31 8.63 -10.62
N THR A 51 -3.50 7.74 -11.57
CA THR A 51 -3.63 8.03 -12.99
C THR A 51 -5.00 7.55 -13.47
N ASP A 52 -5.38 7.95 -14.68
CA ASP A 52 -6.65 7.52 -15.30
C ASP A 52 -6.72 6.00 -15.50
N ASN A 53 -5.57 5.32 -15.57
CA ASN A 53 -5.46 3.88 -15.74
C ASN A 53 -5.28 3.12 -14.41
N THR A 54 -5.33 3.80 -13.26
CA THR A 54 -5.07 3.17 -11.97
C THR A 54 -6.18 2.20 -11.60
N VAL A 55 -5.82 0.93 -11.42
CA VAL A 55 -6.76 -0.13 -11.02
C VAL A 55 -6.77 -0.27 -9.49
N PHE A 56 -7.96 -0.32 -8.87
CA PHE A 56 -8.10 -0.56 -7.43
C PHE A 56 -8.76 -1.91 -7.20
N GLN A 57 -8.22 -2.72 -6.29
CA GLN A 57 -8.83 -3.99 -5.89
C GLN A 57 -8.71 -4.18 -4.38
N ILE A 58 -9.68 -4.84 -3.75
CA ILE A 58 -9.61 -5.29 -2.37
C ILE A 58 -9.18 -6.76 -2.38
N ILE A 59 -8.18 -7.11 -1.58
CA ILE A 59 -7.82 -8.51 -1.33
C ILE A 59 -8.13 -8.87 0.11
N ASN A 60 -8.96 -9.89 0.30
CA ASN A 60 -9.21 -10.47 1.60
C ASN A 60 -8.10 -11.48 1.86
N TYR A 61 -7.29 -11.27 2.90
CA TYR A 61 -6.14 -12.08 3.22
C TYR A 61 -6.36 -12.76 4.57
N SER A 62 -6.23 -14.08 4.63
CA SER A 62 -6.35 -14.83 5.88
C SER A 62 -5.05 -14.72 6.68
N LYS A 63 -5.13 -14.27 7.93
CA LYS A 63 -3.95 -14.34 8.82
C LYS A 63 -3.61 -15.77 9.22
N ASP A 64 -4.61 -16.65 9.36
CA ASP A 64 -4.42 -18.05 9.75
C ASP A 64 -3.69 -18.86 8.68
N SER A 65 -4.14 -18.77 7.42
CA SER A 65 -3.56 -19.54 6.32
C SER A 65 -2.47 -18.79 5.54
N LEU A 66 -2.25 -17.51 5.86
CA LEU A 66 -1.31 -16.63 5.15
C LEU A 66 -1.53 -16.68 3.62
N SER A 67 -2.78 -16.61 3.19
CA SER A 67 -3.18 -16.73 1.79
C SER A 67 -4.29 -15.76 1.39
N GLU A 68 -4.34 -15.41 0.10
CA GLU A 68 -5.44 -14.64 -0.48
C GLU A 68 -6.70 -15.52 -0.48
N LEU A 69 -7.75 -15.05 0.20
CA LEU A 69 -9.07 -15.68 0.25
C LEU A 69 -9.90 -15.30 -0.98
N SER A 70 -9.94 -14.00 -1.28
CA SER A 70 -10.68 -13.47 -2.41
C SER A 70 -10.12 -12.12 -2.83
N ARG A 71 -10.45 -11.74 -4.06
CA ARG A 71 -10.12 -10.45 -4.66
C ARG A 71 -11.35 -9.86 -5.33
N GLU A 72 -11.58 -8.58 -5.08
CA GLU A 72 -12.73 -7.84 -5.59
C GLU A 72 -12.25 -6.54 -6.23
N ASP A 73 -12.80 -6.18 -7.39
CA ASP A 73 -12.52 -4.89 -8.01
C ASP A 73 -13.19 -3.77 -7.21
N THR A 74 -12.49 -2.65 -7.07
CA THR A 74 -12.99 -1.49 -6.34
C THR A 74 -12.51 -0.20 -6.99
N ASP A 75 -12.71 0.89 -6.28
CA ASP A 75 -12.38 2.24 -6.66
C ASP A 75 -11.55 2.92 -5.55
N ARG A 76 -11.08 4.12 -5.87
CA ARG A 76 -10.29 4.94 -4.95
C ARG A 76 -11.03 5.31 -3.66
N GLU A 77 -12.36 5.28 -3.63
CA GLU A 77 -13.14 5.68 -2.45
C GLU A 77 -13.03 4.63 -1.33
N SER A 78 -12.71 3.37 -1.68
CA SER A 78 -12.43 2.30 -0.73
C SER A 78 -11.12 2.49 0.03
N VAL A 79 -10.19 3.30 -0.48
CA VAL A 79 -8.94 3.61 0.23
C VAL A 79 -9.26 4.50 1.43
N LYS A 80 -8.96 4.02 2.64
CA LYS A 80 -9.13 4.79 3.89
C LYS A 80 -7.81 4.93 4.62
N LYS A 81 -7.72 5.98 5.45
CA LYS A 81 -6.63 6.13 6.42
C LYS A 81 -6.51 4.87 7.29
N GLN A 82 -5.28 4.48 7.61
CA GLN A 82 -4.90 3.24 8.30
C GLN A 82 -5.25 1.93 7.57
N SER A 83 -5.63 1.99 6.28
CA SER A 83 -5.77 0.77 5.49
C SER A 83 -4.40 0.27 5.04
N SER A 84 -4.17 -1.04 5.15
CA SER A 84 -3.00 -1.68 4.55
C SER A 84 -3.20 -1.76 3.04
N VAL A 85 -2.25 -1.27 2.28
CA VAL A 85 -2.30 -1.30 0.82
C VAL A 85 -0.96 -1.72 0.21
N ALA A 86 -1.04 -2.39 -0.94
CA ALA A 86 0.10 -2.70 -1.78
C ALA A 86 -0.03 -1.93 -3.09
N VAL A 87 1.00 -1.17 -3.44
CA VAL A 87 1.08 -0.32 -4.62
C VAL A 87 1.96 -0.98 -5.66
N PHE A 88 1.41 -1.05 -6.88
CA PHE A 88 2.06 -1.49 -8.08
C PHE A 88 2.17 -0.28 -8.99
N GLY A 89 3.36 -0.02 -9.49
CA GLY A 89 3.60 1.19 -10.24
C GLY A 89 5.07 1.42 -10.45
N SER A 90 5.40 2.67 -10.75
CA SER A 90 6.76 3.11 -11.00
C SER A 90 7.13 4.25 -10.06
N CYS A 91 8.35 4.23 -9.53
CA CYS A 91 8.92 5.37 -8.84
C CYS A 91 9.26 6.44 -9.89
N GLN A 92 8.74 7.65 -9.71
CA GLN A 92 9.15 8.81 -10.51
C GLN A 92 10.29 9.54 -9.81
N ASP A 93 10.20 9.68 -8.48
CA ASP A 93 11.20 10.30 -7.62
C ASP A 93 11.36 9.48 -6.32
N THR A 94 12.39 9.79 -5.52
CA THR A 94 12.67 9.14 -4.23
C THR A 94 11.44 9.02 -3.33
N TYR A 95 10.54 10.02 -3.36
CA TYR A 95 9.32 10.07 -2.54
C TYR A 95 8.02 10.17 -3.35
N HIS A 96 8.07 10.18 -4.69
CA HIS A 96 6.87 10.29 -5.53
C HIS A 96 6.71 9.08 -6.43
N TRP A 97 5.56 8.43 -6.35
CA TRP A 97 5.25 7.20 -7.05
C TRP A 97 3.96 7.33 -7.84
N THR A 98 3.96 6.78 -9.05
CA THR A 98 2.76 6.65 -9.87
C THR A 98 2.17 5.27 -9.66
N ALA A 99 0.95 5.18 -9.15
CA ALA A 99 0.25 3.91 -9.03
C ALA A 99 -0.39 3.51 -10.36
N ASP A 100 -0.03 2.33 -10.85
CA ASP A 100 -0.75 1.65 -11.93
C ASP A 100 -1.84 0.75 -11.35
N LYS A 101 -1.59 0.16 -10.18
CA LYS A 101 -2.57 -0.63 -9.44
C LYS A 101 -2.38 -0.53 -7.93
N ILE A 102 -3.48 -0.51 -7.20
CA ILE A 102 -3.50 -0.47 -5.73
C ILE A 102 -4.35 -1.63 -5.24
N LEU A 103 -3.76 -2.46 -4.38
CA LEU A 103 -4.45 -3.53 -3.68
C LEU A 103 -4.68 -3.12 -2.23
N ILE A 104 -5.92 -3.10 -1.78
CA ILE A 104 -6.30 -2.85 -0.40
C ILE A 104 -6.36 -4.20 0.32
N ILE A 105 -5.44 -4.41 1.25
CA ILE A 105 -5.32 -5.66 2.00
C ILE A 105 -6.25 -5.58 3.21
N ARG A 106 -7.26 -6.46 3.21
CA ARG A 106 -8.13 -6.69 4.36
C ARG A 106 -7.79 -8.01 5.00
N TYR A 107 -7.22 -7.94 6.19
CA TYR A 107 -7.00 -9.13 6.98
C TYR A 107 -8.31 -9.63 7.58
N GLN A 108 -8.66 -10.87 7.28
CA GLN A 108 -9.76 -11.62 7.87
C GLN A 108 -9.20 -12.62 8.90
#